data_AF-A0A525BYS1-F1
#
_entry.id   AF-A0A525BYS1-F1
#
_cell.length_a   1.000
_cell.length_b   1.000
_cell.length_c   1.000
_cell.angle_alpha   90.00
_cell.angle_beta   90.00
_cell.angle_gamma   90.00
#
_symmetry.space_group_name_H-M   'P 1'
#
loop_
_entity.id
_entity.type
_entity.pdbx_description
1 polymer ?
#
loop_
_entity_poly.entity_id
_entity_poly.type
_entity_poly.pdbx_seq_one_letter_code
_entity_poly.pdbx_strand_id
1 'polypeptide(L)'
;MGEKTLIIAGANEFLGPEGSEQQTAVHLAPKFLKAYELMGYTRVFPTQREADWLLEHSGEEFLPELFRPVEDEPIVEYYTYDGHTVGLMMFPMLPPEMQEAPPYLLDAVIAAGREARGQVDVLIGISSWGKWGEERFLLHEDLPFDIILGGGAGPGSRCHPMDSGTLIWTRTFYKGRSLHVVQLLSWPEGSGNDNMVLDENISCTIIPLYEEIPSFPPVSDLFPQ
;
A
#
# COMPACT_ATOMS: atom_id res chain seq x y z
N MET A 1 9.45 -21.94 8.06
CA MET A 1 9.70 -21.22 6.79
C MET A 1 8.71 -20.08 6.77
N GLY A 2 9.19 -18.84 6.80
CA GLY A 2 8.32 -17.66 6.82
C GLY A 2 7.51 -17.56 5.53
N GLU A 3 6.31 -17.00 5.65
CA GLU A 3 5.42 -16.77 4.52
C GLU A 3 6.03 -15.70 3.61
N LYS A 4 6.36 -16.05 2.36
CA LYS A 4 7.11 -15.19 1.41
C LYS A 4 6.21 -14.18 0.70
N THR A 5 5.18 -13.68 1.38
CA THR A 5 4.15 -12.84 0.76
C THR A 5 3.80 -11.70 1.71
N LEU A 6 3.85 -10.48 1.17
CA LEU A 6 3.34 -9.29 1.83
C LEU A 6 1.92 -9.03 1.30
N ILE A 7 0.93 -9.08 2.18
CA ILE A 7 -0.45 -8.71 1.85
C ILE A 7 -0.72 -7.36 2.52
N ILE A 8 -0.90 -6.32 1.71
CA ILE A 8 -0.90 -4.93 2.17
C ILE A 8 -2.19 -4.24 1.74
N ALA A 9 -2.77 -3.43 2.64
CA ALA A 9 -3.80 -2.45 2.29
C ALA A 9 -3.31 -1.03 2.63
N GLY A 10 -3.61 -0.09 1.72
CA GLY A 10 -3.25 1.31 1.88
C GLY A 10 -4.32 2.11 2.64
N ALA A 11 -4.25 3.43 2.50
CA ALA A 11 -5.21 4.35 3.07
C ALA A 11 -6.53 4.41 2.27
N ASN A 12 -7.62 4.84 2.92
CA ASN A 12 -8.97 5.00 2.34
C ASN A 12 -9.70 3.68 2.03
N GLU A 13 -9.56 2.71 2.93
CA GLU A 13 -10.17 1.37 2.84
C GLU A 13 -11.55 1.30 3.53
N PHE A 14 -11.75 2.07 4.60
CA PHE A 14 -12.91 1.93 5.50
C PHE A 14 -13.92 3.04 5.32
N LEU A 15 -13.42 4.24 5.02
CA LEU A 15 -14.24 5.44 4.89
C LEU A 15 -14.18 5.97 3.46
N GLY A 16 -15.32 6.42 2.95
CA GLY A 16 -15.35 7.22 1.73
C GLY A 16 -14.52 8.51 1.90
N PRO A 17 -14.08 9.15 0.81
CA PRO A 17 -13.34 10.40 0.88
C PRO A 17 -14.11 11.45 1.70
N GLU A 18 -13.39 12.34 2.37
CA GLU A 18 -13.99 13.43 3.13
C GLU A 18 -15.02 14.20 2.30
N GLY A 19 -16.21 14.42 2.86
CA GLY A 19 -17.33 15.06 2.18
C GLY A 19 -18.20 14.14 1.30
N SER A 20 -17.91 12.84 1.21
CA SER A 20 -18.84 11.89 0.56
C SER A 20 -20.08 11.64 1.42
N GLU A 21 -21.27 11.61 0.80
CA GLU A 21 -22.56 11.35 1.49
C GLU A 21 -22.70 9.91 1.99
N GLN A 22 -21.85 9.00 1.51
CA GLN A 22 -21.94 7.58 1.80
C GLN A 22 -21.21 7.26 3.11
N GLN A 23 -21.93 7.35 4.23
CA GLN A 23 -21.39 6.98 5.54
C GLN A 23 -21.29 5.46 5.68
N THR A 24 -20.08 4.97 5.99
CA THR A 24 -19.87 3.58 6.40
C THR A 24 -20.59 3.33 7.71
N ALA A 25 -21.36 2.23 7.79
CA ALA A 25 -22.13 1.93 8.99
C ALA A 25 -21.20 1.57 10.17
N VAL A 26 -21.36 2.27 11.30
CA VAL A 26 -20.47 2.15 12.47
C VAL A 26 -20.32 0.73 13.01
N HIS A 27 -21.37 -0.08 12.93
CA HIS A 27 -21.37 -1.48 13.39
C HIS A 27 -20.46 -2.40 12.55
N LEU A 28 -19.88 -1.90 11.46
CA LEU A 28 -18.93 -2.64 10.63
C LEU A 28 -17.48 -2.55 11.14
N ALA A 29 -17.14 -1.57 11.99
CA ALA A 29 -15.78 -1.39 12.51
C ALA A 29 -15.16 -2.68 13.10
N PRO A 30 -15.81 -3.41 14.03
CA PRO A 30 -15.20 -4.62 14.58
C PRO A 30 -15.10 -5.75 13.54
N LYS A 31 -16.01 -5.76 12.55
CA LYS A 31 -16.00 -6.75 11.46
C LYS A 31 -14.84 -6.50 10.50
N PHE A 32 -14.52 -5.23 10.23
CA PHE A 32 -13.36 -4.87 9.41
C PHE A 32 -12.06 -5.30 10.09
N LEU A 33 -11.86 -4.96 11.37
CA LEU A 33 -10.67 -5.41 12.12
C LEU A 33 -10.52 -6.93 12.01
N LYS A 34 -11.61 -7.67 12.23
CA LYS A 34 -11.59 -9.14 12.15
C LYS A 34 -11.34 -9.68 10.75
N ALA A 35 -11.91 -9.05 9.72
CA ALA A 35 -11.79 -9.51 8.35
C ALA A 35 -10.35 -9.43 7.84
N TYR A 36 -9.64 -8.33 8.09
CA TYR A 36 -8.24 -8.17 7.66
C TYR A 36 -7.30 -9.13 8.40
N GLU A 37 -7.56 -9.41 9.68
CA GLU A 37 -6.86 -10.45 10.43
C GLU A 37 -7.08 -11.83 9.81
N LEU A 38 -8.34 -12.19 9.52
CA LEU A 38 -8.69 -13.48 8.91
C LEU A 38 -8.11 -13.65 7.50
N MET A 39 -7.99 -12.56 6.74
CA MET A 39 -7.38 -12.56 5.40
C MET A 39 -5.84 -12.64 5.45
N GLY A 40 -5.23 -12.59 6.63
CA GLY A 40 -3.78 -12.72 6.78
C GLY A 40 -3.01 -11.50 6.25
N TYR A 41 -3.59 -10.30 6.36
CA TYR A 41 -2.87 -9.09 5.98
C TYR A 41 -1.60 -8.94 6.82
N THR A 42 -0.49 -8.67 6.13
CA THR A 42 0.77 -8.33 6.80
C THR A 42 0.65 -6.97 7.46
N ARG A 43 0.14 -5.98 6.72
CA ARG A 43 -0.09 -4.62 7.20
C ARG A 43 -1.31 -3.98 6.54
N VAL A 44 -1.98 -3.13 7.32
CA VAL A 44 -3.06 -2.25 6.87
C VAL A 44 -2.71 -0.85 7.34
N PHE A 45 -2.77 0.11 6.43
CA PHE A 45 -2.36 1.47 6.69
C PHE A 45 -3.52 2.45 6.61
N PRO A 46 -4.41 2.48 7.63
CA PRO A 46 -5.53 3.41 7.64
C PRO A 46 -5.01 4.85 7.71
N THR A 47 -5.79 5.79 7.16
CA THR A 47 -5.62 7.22 7.53
C THR A 47 -5.85 7.40 9.04
N GLN A 48 -5.33 8.48 9.63
CA GLN A 48 -5.63 8.80 11.04
C GLN A 48 -7.15 8.86 11.30
N ARG A 49 -7.92 9.45 10.37
CA ARG A 49 -9.39 9.48 10.45
C ARG A 49 -10.03 8.09 10.49
N GLU A 50 -9.52 7.15 9.70
CA GLU A 50 -10.00 5.77 9.69
C GLU A 50 -9.58 5.02 10.96
N ALA A 51 -8.36 5.25 11.43
CA ALA A 51 -7.87 4.69 12.69
C ALA A 51 -8.74 5.14 13.87
N ASP A 52 -9.05 6.44 13.95
CA ASP A 52 -9.93 7.01 14.98
C ASP A 52 -11.34 6.42 14.90
N TRP A 53 -11.92 6.34 13.70
CA TRP A 53 -13.24 5.73 13.48
C TRP A 53 -13.28 4.24 13.86
N LEU A 54 -12.23 3.49 13.54
CA LEU A 54 -12.10 2.08 13.94
C LEU A 54 -12.05 1.95 15.46
N LEU A 55 -11.27 2.77 16.15
CA LEU A 55 -11.19 2.76 17.63
C LEU A 55 -12.52 3.15 18.28
N GLU A 56 -13.14 4.22 17.81
CA GLU A 56 -14.40 4.74 18.36
C GLU A 56 -15.55 3.71 18.27
N HIS A 57 -15.53 2.85 17.25
CA HIS A 57 -16.68 1.99 16.94
C HIS A 57 -16.41 0.49 16.98
N SER A 58 -15.16 0.04 17.13
CA SER A 58 -14.83 -1.39 17.27
C SER A 58 -15.04 -1.91 18.69
N GLY A 59 -14.94 -1.05 19.69
CA GLY A 59 -14.88 -1.45 21.10
C GLY A 59 -13.49 -1.91 21.55
N GLU A 60 -12.47 -1.79 20.69
CA GLU A 60 -11.07 -2.02 21.05
C GLU A 60 -10.46 -0.78 21.72
N GLU A 61 -9.57 -0.99 22.69
CA GLU A 61 -8.81 0.10 23.32
C GLU A 61 -7.64 0.57 22.43
N PHE A 62 -7.08 -0.36 21.64
CA PHE A 62 -5.97 -0.14 20.72
C PHE A 62 -6.25 -0.86 19.40
N LEU A 63 -5.71 -0.33 18.30
CA LEU A 63 -5.76 -1.05 17.03
C LEU A 63 -4.90 -2.32 17.12
N PRO A 64 -5.32 -3.43 16.48
CA PRO A 64 -4.47 -4.61 16.34
C PRO A 64 -3.15 -4.25 15.67
N GLU A 65 -2.06 -4.94 16.02
CA GLU A 65 -0.70 -4.65 15.52
C GLU A 65 -0.60 -4.57 13.98
N LEU A 66 -1.46 -5.31 13.27
CA LEU A 66 -1.49 -5.28 11.80
C LEU A 66 -1.91 -3.91 11.23
N PHE A 67 -2.65 -3.10 12.00
CA PHE A 67 -3.12 -1.77 11.61
C PHE A 67 -2.15 -0.71 12.11
N ARG A 68 -1.48 -0.04 11.17
CA ARG A 68 -0.55 1.04 11.45
C ARG A 68 -1.02 2.32 10.76
N PRO A 69 -1.55 3.30 11.50
CA PRO A 69 -2.00 4.55 10.89
C PRO A 69 -0.88 5.24 10.10
N VAL A 70 -1.24 5.86 8.98
CA VAL A 70 -0.31 6.71 8.22
C VAL A 70 -0.02 7.97 9.04
N GLU A 71 1.27 8.29 9.18
CA GLU A 71 1.74 9.47 9.93
C GLU A 71 2.11 10.64 9.00
N ASP A 72 2.51 11.76 9.60
CA ASP A 72 2.98 12.96 8.88
C ASP A 72 4.41 12.81 8.32
N GLU A 73 5.14 11.77 8.76
CA GLU A 73 6.49 11.44 8.29
C GLU A 73 6.51 10.07 7.60
N PRO A 74 7.48 9.82 6.69
CA PRO A 74 7.66 8.49 6.10
C PRO A 74 7.98 7.44 7.15
N ILE A 75 7.31 6.29 7.08
CA ILE A 75 7.54 5.16 7.98
C ILE A 75 8.18 4.03 7.20
N VAL A 76 9.23 3.41 7.73
CA VAL A 76 9.87 2.23 7.12
C VAL A 76 9.75 1.03 8.04
N GLU A 77 9.31 -0.09 7.48
CA GLU A 77 9.35 -1.41 8.11
C GLU A 77 10.23 -2.36 7.30
N TYR A 78 10.92 -3.27 7.98
CA TYR A 78 11.87 -4.19 7.36
C TYR A 78 11.41 -5.64 7.53
N TYR A 79 11.44 -6.39 6.45
CA TYR A 79 11.01 -7.79 6.38
C TYR A 79 12.14 -8.65 5.81
N THR A 80 12.54 -9.71 6.51
CA THR A 80 13.62 -10.60 6.04
C THR A 80 13.07 -11.89 5.46
N TYR A 81 13.45 -12.22 4.23
CA TYR A 81 13.08 -13.42 3.50
C TYR A 81 14.32 -14.10 2.92
N ASP A 82 14.60 -15.34 3.36
CA ASP A 82 15.73 -16.13 2.87
C ASP A 82 17.09 -15.40 2.87
N GLY A 83 17.30 -14.49 3.83
CA GLY A 83 18.53 -13.70 3.95
C GLY A 83 18.54 -12.37 3.20
N HIS A 84 17.50 -12.09 2.42
CA HIS A 84 17.26 -10.78 1.80
C HIS A 84 16.31 -9.94 2.65
N THR A 85 16.44 -8.62 2.58
CA THR A 85 15.65 -7.64 3.32
C THR A 85 14.79 -6.83 2.36
N VAL A 86 13.50 -6.77 2.64
CA VAL A 86 12.52 -5.92 1.95
C VAL A 86 12.16 -4.76 2.87
N GLY A 87 12.36 -3.54 2.40
CA GLY A 87 11.85 -2.33 3.04
C GLY A 87 10.46 -2.01 2.53
N LEU A 88 9.52 -1.80 3.44
CA LEU A 88 8.19 -1.31 3.15
C LEU A 88 8.06 0.11 3.72
N MET A 89 7.98 1.09 2.83
CA MET A 89 7.90 2.50 3.19
C MET A 89 6.51 3.05 2.94
N MET A 90 5.84 3.49 4.01
CA MET A 90 4.62 4.27 3.88
C MET A 90 4.97 5.74 3.63
N PHE A 91 4.35 6.34 2.62
CA PHE A 91 4.45 7.77 2.37
C PHE A 91 3.54 8.53 3.33
N PRO A 92 3.93 9.75 3.74
CA PRO A 92 3.14 10.55 4.67
C PRO A 92 1.80 10.97 4.05
N MET A 93 0.83 11.34 4.87
CA MET A 93 -0.41 11.92 4.36
C MET A 93 -0.17 13.27 3.67
N LEU A 94 -0.92 13.54 2.61
CA LEU A 94 -1.01 14.91 2.10
C LEU A 94 -1.83 15.77 3.07
N PRO A 95 -1.49 17.06 3.24
CA PRO A 95 -2.40 18.01 3.84
C PRO A 95 -3.77 17.96 3.12
N PRO A 96 -4.91 18.00 3.83
CA PRO A 96 -6.23 17.78 3.24
C PRO A 96 -6.57 18.67 2.03
N GLU A 97 -6.04 19.88 2.01
CA GLU A 97 -6.21 20.88 0.95
C GLU A 97 -5.31 20.67 -0.27
N MET A 98 -4.37 19.72 -0.23
CA MET A 98 -3.37 19.50 -1.27
C MET A 98 -3.65 18.23 -2.08
N GLN A 99 -3.50 18.36 -3.40
CA GLN A 99 -3.57 17.24 -4.34
C GLN A 99 -2.18 16.72 -4.74
N GLU A 100 -1.14 17.39 -4.24
CA GLU A 100 0.25 17.19 -4.61
C GLU A 100 1.11 17.36 -3.37
N ALA A 101 2.12 16.50 -3.21
CA ALA A 101 3.06 16.66 -2.12
C ALA A 101 3.84 17.99 -2.29
N PRO A 102 3.86 18.86 -1.26
CA PRO A 102 4.72 20.02 -1.25
C PRO A 102 6.20 19.58 -1.25
N PRO A 103 7.14 20.44 -1.69
CA PRO A 103 8.55 20.07 -1.83
C PRO A 103 9.16 19.44 -0.58
N TYR A 104 8.81 19.91 0.62
CA TYR A 104 9.36 19.35 1.86
C TYR A 104 8.93 17.89 2.11
N LEU A 105 7.71 17.48 1.72
CA LEU A 105 7.28 16.09 1.82
C LEU A 105 7.95 15.22 0.76
N LEU A 106 8.11 15.73 -0.46
CA LEU A 106 8.86 15.06 -1.52
C LEU A 106 10.29 14.78 -1.07
N ASP A 107 10.97 15.81 -0.55
CA ASP A 107 12.34 15.70 -0.05
C ASP A 107 12.44 14.73 1.13
N ALA A 108 11.46 14.75 2.05
CA ALA A 108 11.43 13.81 3.17
C ALA A 108 11.29 12.35 2.71
N VAL A 109 10.38 12.07 1.77
CA VAL A 109 10.20 10.71 1.21
C VAL A 109 11.45 10.25 0.47
N ILE A 110 12.07 11.11 -0.35
CA ILE A 110 13.29 10.76 -1.09
C ILE A 110 14.46 10.54 -0.13
N ALA A 111 14.62 11.39 0.89
CA ALA A 111 15.68 11.26 1.89
C ALA A 111 15.53 9.96 2.70
N ALA A 112 14.34 9.69 3.23
CA ALA A 112 14.04 8.45 3.95
C ALA A 112 14.22 7.23 3.03
N GLY A 113 13.79 7.34 1.77
CA GLY A 113 13.99 6.33 0.72
C GLY A 113 15.46 5.98 0.53
N ARG A 114 16.33 6.98 0.39
CA ARG A 114 17.77 6.79 0.20
C ARG A 114 18.44 6.19 1.44
N GLU A 115 18.01 6.58 2.64
CA GLU A 115 18.49 5.99 3.89
C GLU A 115 18.09 4.51 4.01
N ALA A 116 16.83 4.20 3.69
CA ALA A 116 16.33 2.83 3.71
C ALA A 116 17.00 1.95 2.65
N ARG A 117 17.27 2.50 1.45
CA ARG A 117 17.90 1.76 0.35
C ARG A 117 19.25 1.15 0.74
N GLY A 118 20.03 1.83 1.58
CA GLY A 118 21.32 1.30 2.07
C GLY A 118 21.20 0.06 2.97
N GLN A 119 19.99 -0.34 3.33
CA GLN A 119 19.71 -1.39 4.31
C GLN A 119 18.88 -2.55 3.73
N VAL A 120 18.44 -2.45 2.46
CA VAL A 120 17.48 -3.40 1.87
C VAL A 120 17.89 -3.84 0.47
N ASP A 121 17.47 -5.04 0.10
CA ASP A 121 17.59 -5.59 -1.25
C ASP A 121 16.47 -5.07 -2.17
N VAL A 122 15.28 -4.83 -1.60
CA VAL A 122 14.11 -4.26 -2.31
C VAL A 122 13.44 -3.22 -1.44
N LEU A 123 13.15 -2.04 -1.99
CA LEU A 123 12.40 -0.97 -1.34
C LEU A 123 11.05 -0.72 -2.05
N ILE A 124 9.97 -0.89 -1.30
CA ILE A 124 8.58 -0.72 -1.75
C ILE A 124 8.01 0.53 -1.11
N GLY A 125 7.60 1.51 -1.92
CA GLY A 125 6.82 2.67 -1.47
C GLY A 125 5.32 2.38 -1.52
N ILE A 126 4.57 2.81 -0.51
CA ILE A 126 3.10 2.80 -0.48
C ILE A 126 2.64 4.24 -0.43
N SER A 127 1.88 4.66 -1.45
CA SER A 127 1.40 6.03 -1.59
C SER A 127 -0.12 6.11 -1.50
N SER A 128 -0.61 7.10 -0.76
CA SER A 128 -2.02 7.49 -0.71
C SER A 128 -2.30 8.82 -1.42
N TRP A 129 -1.30 9.39 -2.11
CA TRP A 129 -1.33 10.75 -2.70
C TRP A 129 -2.28 10.90 -3.90
N GLY A 130 -2.92 9.82 -4.32
CA GLY A 130 -3.78 9.83 -5.50
C GLY A 130 -2.96 9.90 -6.79
N LYS A 131 -3.67 9.70 -7.91
CA LYS A 131 -3.04 9.57 -9.24
C LYS A 131 -2.08 10.71 -9.53
N TRP A 132 -2.58 11.92 -9.33
CA TRP A 132 -1.92 13.13 -9.78
C TRP A 132 -0.69 13.46 -8.93
N GLY A 133 -0.79 13.31 -7.61
CA GLY A 133 0.35 13.44 -6.70
C GLY A 133 1.43 12.39 -6.98
N GLU A 134 1.01 11.14 -7.22
CA GLU A 134 1.91 10.04 -7.59
C GLU A 134 2.60 10.26 -8.93
N GLU A 135 1.87 10.60 -9.98
CA GLU A 135 2.44 10.88 -11.30
C GLU A 135 3.47 12.00 -11.24
N ARG A 136 3.23 13.02 -10.42
CA ARG A 136 4.21 14.11 -10.21
C ARG A 136 5.43 13.66 -9.44
N PHE A 137 5.26 12.84 -8.40
CA PHE A 137 6.37 12.24 -7.68
C PHE A 137 7.26 11.41 -8.61
N LEU A 138 6.64 10.65 -9.52
CA LEU A 138 7.32 9.80 -10.51
C LEU A 138 8.07 10.58 -11.61
N LEU A 139 7.94 11.91 -11.68
CA LEU A 139 8.75 12.75 -12.59
C LEU A 139 10.15 13.05 -12.02
N HIS A 140 10.41 12.74 -10.76
CA HIS A 140 11.74 12.88 -10.18
C HIS A 140 12.67 11.78 -10.70
N GLU A 141 13.90 12.18 -11.04
CA GLU A 141 14.97 11.25 -11.39
C GLU A 141 15.55 10.58 -10.13
N ASP A 142 16.10 9.39 -10.28
CA ASP A 142 16.82 8.65 -9.23
C ASP A 142 15.99 8.41 -7.95
N LEU A 143 14.71 8.04 -8.11
CA LEU A 143 13.84 7.64 -7.00
C LEU A 143 14.37 6.35 -6.35
N PRO A 144 14.55 6.28 -5.02
CA PRO A 144 15.22 5.14 -4.36
C PRO A 144 14.37 3.85 -4.25
N PHE A 145 13.25 3.76 -4.98
CA PHE A 145 12.25 2.71 -4.87
C PHE A 145 12.31 1.77 -6.07
N ASP A 146 12.10 0.47 -5.82
CA ASP A 146 11.92 -0.51 -6.89
C ASP A 146 10.45 -0.64 -7.28
N ILE A 147 9.55 -0.50 -6.31
CA ILE A 147 8.10 -0.66 -6.48
C ILE A 147 7.39 0.49 -5.77
N ILE A 148 6.40 1.10 -6.42
CA ILE A 148 5.47 2.03 -5.78
C ILE A 148 4.04 1.49 -5.96
N LEU A 149 3.40 1.20 -4.83
CA LEU A 149 2.01 0.82 -4.71
C LEU A 149 1.18 2.07 -4.43
N GLY A 150 0.52 2.59 -5.45
CA GLY A 150 -0.30 3.79 -5.34
C GLY A 150 -1.76 3.51 -5.01
N GLY A 151 -2.41 4.51 -4.43
CA GLY A 151 -3.76 4.44 -3.88
C GLY A 151 -4.45 5.80 -3.94
N GLY A 152 -5.45 6.00 -3.07
CA GLY A 152 -6.16 7.28 -2.96
C GLY A 152 -6.95 7.67 -4.22
N ALA A 153 -7.17 8.99 -4.40
CA ALA A 153 -8.04 9.51 -5.44
C ALA A 153 -7.56 9.18 -6.87
N GLY A 154 -8.48 8.85 -7.77
CA GLY A 154 -8.22 8.59 -9.18
C GLY A 154 -8.33 7.12 -9.59
N PRO A 155 -8.18 6.80 -10.88
CA PRO A 155 -8.42 5.45 -11.40
C PRO A 155 -7.29 4.48 -11.06
N GLY A 156 -7.61 3.20 -10.88
CA GLY A 156 -6.58 2.15 -10.81
C GLY A 156 -5.75 2.10 -12.10
N SER A 157 -4.55 1.54 -11.98
CA SER A 157 -3.56 1.50 -13.05
C SER A 157 -2.84 0.16 -13.04
N ARG A 158 -2.65 -0.43 -14.23
CA ARG A 158 -1.79 -1.62 -14.39
C ARG A 158 -0.35 -1.28 -13.99
N CYS A 159 0.52 -2.28 -13.91
CA CYS A 159 1.94 -1.99 -13.70
C CYS A 159 2.52 -1.21 -14.88
N HIS A 160 3.17 -0.10 -14.56
CA HIS A 160 3.90 0.75 -15.50
C HIS A 160 5.36 0.77 -15.07
N PRO A 161 6.28 0.36 -15.95
CA PRO A 161 7.70 0.66 -15.77
C PRO A 161 7.90 2.18 -15.85
N MET A 162 8.58 2.71 -14.85
CA MET A 162 8.99 4.10 -14.71
C MET A 162 10.52 4.16 -14.64
N ASP A 163 11.08 5.37 -14.69
CA ASP A 163 12.52 5.61 -14.52
C ASP A 163 13.37 4.71 -15.45
N SER A 164 13.07 4.73 -16.75
CA SER A 164 13.73 3.88 -17.75
C SER A 164 13.62 2.36 -17.51
N GLY A 165 12.68 1.92 -16.66
CA GLY A 165 12.42 0.51 -16.37
C GLY A 165 13.05 -0.02 -15.08
N THR A 166 13.51 0.87 -14.19
CA THR A 166 14.08 0.50 -12.88
C THR A 166 13.05 0.48 -11.76
N LEU A 167 11.89 1.14 -11.96
CA LEU A 167 10.81 1.27 -10.98
C LEU A 167 9.49 0.74 -11.55
N ILE A 168 8.74 -0.03 -10.77
CA ILE A 168 7.38 -0.44 -11.10
C ILE A 168 6.36 0.37 -10.31
N TRP A 169 5.47 1.06 -11.01
CA TRP A 169 4.32 1.74 -10.39
C TRP A 169 3.01 1.04 -10.75
N THR A 170 2.17 0.76 -9.75
CA THR A 170 0.82 0.22 -9.95
C THR A 170 -0.16 0.82 -8.97
N ARG A 171 -1.44 0.87 -9.35
CA ARG A 171 -2.52 1.40 -8.50
C ARG A 171 -3.69 0.46 -8.48
N THR A 172 -4.15 0.08 -7.30
CA THR A 172 -5.30 -0.81 -7.15
C THR A 172 -6.58 -0.16 -7.70
N PHE A 173 -7.47 -0.96 -8.29
CA PHE A 173 -8.80 -0.46 -8.66
C PHE A 173 -9.69 -0.31 -7.42
N TYR A 174 -10.53 0.73 -7.44
CA TYR A 174 -11.41 1.09 -6.33
C TYR A 174 -12.38 -0.04 -5.93
N LYS A 175 -12.82 -0.01 -4.66
CA LYS A 175 -13.87 -0.86 -4.09
C LYS A 175 -13.55 -2.36 -4.13
N GLY A 176 -12.28 -2.74 -3.96
CA GLY A 176 -11.89 -4.14 -3.86
C GLY A 176 -12.29 -4.99 -5.06
N ARG A 177 -12.39 -4.40 -6.27
CA ARG A 177 -12.80 -5.13 -7.48
C ARG A 177 -11.70 -6.00 -8.08
N SER A 178 -10.48 -5.88 -7.56
CA SER A 178 -9.32 -6.60 -8.07
C SER A 178 -8.26 -6.72 -7.00
N LEU A 179 -7.55 -7.84 -6.99
CA LEU A 179 -6.28 -8.00 -6.30
C LEU A 179 -5.14 -7.66 -7.27
N HIS A 180 -4.23 -6.78 -6.85
CA HIS A 180 -2.97 -6.53 -7.57
C HIS A 180 -1.88 -7.39 -6.94
N VAL A 181 -1.22 -8.20 -7.76
CA VAL A 181 -0.13 -9.08 -7.35
C VAL A 181 1.13 -8.62 -8.07
N VAL A 182 2.12 -8.18 -7.31
CA VAL A 182 3.47 -7.92 -7.79
C VAL A 182 4.35 -9.06 -7.31
N GLN A 183 4.96 -9.80 -8.22
CA GLN A 183 5.77 -10.96 -7.93
C GLN A 183 7.22 -10.70 -8.33
N LEU A 184 8.12 -10.76 -7.36
CA LEU A 184 9.56 -10.80 -7.63
C LEU A 184 9.94 -12.23 -8.07
N LEU A 185 10.39 -12.37 -9.31
CA LEU A 185 10.79 -13.64 -9.91
C LEU A 185 12.25 -14.00 -9.55
N SER A 186 13.08 -12.98 -9.36
CA SER A 186 14.44 -13.10 -8.84
C SER A 186 14.82 -11.83 -8.09
N TRP A 187 15.66 -11.96 -7.06
CA TRP A 187 16.19 -10.80 -6.35
C TRP A 187 17.01 -9.90 -7.28
N PRO A 188 16.97 -8.56 -7.10
CA PRO A 188 17.86 -7.66 -7.83
C PRO A 188 19.33 -8.03 -7.59
N GLU A 189 20.13 -8.03 -8.65
CA GLU A 189 21.57 -8.31 -8.55
C GLU A 189 22.33 -7.00 -8.31
N GLY A 190 22.88 -6.81 -7.10
CA GLY A 190 23.76 -5.69 -6.77
C GLY A 190 23.13 -4.66 -5.82
N SER A 191 23.97 -3.72 -5.36
CA SER A 191 23.54 -2.62 -4.48
C SER A 191 23.11 -1.42 -5.34
N GLY A 192 21.86 -1.42 -5.83
CA GLY A 192 21.32 -0.31 -6.62
C GLY A 192 19.93 -0.59 -7.19
N ASN A 193 19.30 0.43 -7.79
CA ASN A 193 18.01 0.36 -8.49
C ASN A 193 18.09 -0.40 -9.83
N ASP A 194 19.10 -1.26 -10.03
CA ASP A 194 19.34 -1.84 -11.34
C ASP A 194 18.28 -2.91 -11.65
N ASN A 195 17.33 -2.45 -12.47
CA ASN A 195 16.52 -3.18 -13.45
C ASN A 195 15.36 -4.02 -12.89
N MET A 196 14.31 -3.42 -12.33
CA MET A 196 13.01 -4.08 -12.25
C MET A 196 12.39 -4.26 -13.64
N VAL A 197 12.84 -5.27 -14.38
CA VAL A 197 12.41 -5.56 -15.74
C VAL A 197 11.19 -6.47 -15.72
N LEU A 198 10.06 -5.93 -16.18
CA LEU A 198 8.82 -6.69 -16.33
C LEU A 198 9.05 -7.96 -17.16
N ASP A 199 8.47 -9.05 -16.67
CA ASP A 199 8.51 -10.40 -17.25
C ASP A 199 9.89 -11.08 -17.25
N GLU A 200 10.93 -10.43 -16.70
CA GLU A 200 12.24 -11.05 -16.47
C GLU A 200 12.47 -11.35 -14.98
N ASN A 201 12.51 -10.31 -14.14
CA ASN A 201 12.75 -10.46 -12.70
C ASN A 201 11.59 -9.96 -11.83
N ILE A 202 10.59 -9.32 -12.42
CA ILE A 202 9.36 -8.90 -11.74
C ILE A 202 8.16 -9.13 -12.67
N SER A 203 7.04 -9.59 -12.13
CA SER A 203 5.79 -9.70 -12.87
C SER A 203 4.64 -9.03 -12.11
N CYS A 204 3.62 -8.64 -12.86
CA CYS A 204 2.45 -7.98 -12.33
C CYS A 204 1.17 -8.59 -12.87
N THR A 205 0.31 -9.04 -11.97
CA THR A 205 -0.99 -9.61 -12.31
C THR A 205 -2.09 -8.82 -11.61
N ILE A 206 -3.14 -8.49 -12.37
CA ILE A 206 -4.38 -7.96 -11.80
C ILE A 206 -5.40 -9.07 -11.88
N ILE A 207 -5.83 -9.56 -10.73
CA ILE A 207 -6.84 -10.61 -10.60
C ILE A 207 -8.16 -9.90 -10.33
N PRO A 208 -9.07 -9.80 -11.31
CA PRO A 208 -10.38 -9.23 -11.06
C PRO A 208 -11.19 -10.16 -10.15
N LEU A 209 -11.85 -9.58 -9.15
CA LEU A 209 -12.68 -10.30 -8.19
C LEU A 209 -14.12 -10.31 -8.72
N TYR A 210 -14.43 -11.31 -9.56
CA TYR A 210 -15.77 -11.60 -10.07
C TYR A 210 -16.46 -12.69 -9.23
N GLU A 211 -17.77 -12.89 -9.44
CA GLU A 211 -18.60 -13.89 -8.73
C GLU A 211 -18.06 -15.34 -8.82
N GLU A 212 -17.21 -15.63 -9.80
CA GLU A 212 -16.60 -16.94 -10.01
C GLU A 212 -15.52 -17.28 -8.98
N ILE A 213 -14.94 -16.28 -8.30
CA ILE A 213 -14.01 -16.50 -7.19
C ILE A 213 -14.85 -16.69 -5.93
N PRO A 214 -14.84 -17.89 -5.30
CA PRO A 214 -15.69 -18.16 -4.14
C PRO A 214 -15.32 -17.24 -2.98
N SER A 215 -16.33 -16.71 -2.30
CA SER A 215 -16.12 -15.95 -1.07
C SER A 215 -15.45 -16.82 -0.01
N PHE A 216 -14.55 -16.22 0.76
CA PHE A 216 -13.92 -16.89 1.90
C PHE A 216 -14.89 -16.91 3.09
N PRO A 217 -15.44 -18.09 3.49
CA PRO A 217 -16.56 -18.14 4.45
C PRO A 217 -16.31 -17.42 5.77
N PRO A 218 -15.12 -17.55 6.41
CA PRO A 218 -14.83 -16.84 7.66
C PRO A 218 -14.99 -15.33 7.56
N VAL A 219 -14.78 -14.73 6.38
CA VAL A 219 -14.97 -13.30 6.16
C VAL A 219 -16.41 -13.00 5.73
N SER A 220 -16.99 -13.76 4.79
CA SER A 220 -18.36 -13.49 4.33
C SER A 220 -19.40 -13.64 5.43
N ASP A 221 -19.18 -14.55 6.38
CA ASP A 221 -20.07 -14.75 7.53
C ASP A 221 -20.10 -13.52 8.48
N LEU A 222 -19.08 -12.65 8.44
CA LEU A 222 -19.09 -11.37 9.16
C LEU A 222 -20.02 -10.35 8.49
N PHE A 223 -20.25 -10.45 7.18
CA PHE A 223 -21.01 -9.50 6.38
C PHE A 223 -22.20 -10.19 5.69
N PRO A 224 -23.18 -10.71 6.45
CA PRO A 224 -24.36 -11.34 5.87
C PRO A 224 -25.14 -10.31 5.02
N GLN A 225 -25.56 -10.74 3.83
CA GLN A 225 -26.39 -9.94 2.93
C GLN A 225 -27.84 -9.81 3.40
#